data_AF-A0A2D4WXQ8-F1
#
_entry.id   AF-A0A2D4WXQ8-F1
#
_cell.length_a   1.000
_cell.length_b   1.000
_cell.length_c   1.000
_cell.angle_alpha   90.00
_cell.angle_beta   90.00
_cell.angle_gamma   90.00
#
_symmetry.space_group_name_H-M   'P 1'
#
loop_
_entity.id
_entity.type
_entity.pdbx_description
1 polymer ?
#
loop_
_entity_poly.entity_id
_entity_poly.type
_entity_poly.pdbx_seq_one_letter_code
_entity_poly.pdbx_strand_id
1 'polypeptide(L)' 'MGKSNNDPLDLGPRLYTIEEFGSVLRNKFGGNNYISDIMLAEIFLAKHSNYSCKIKKSKNHISQKSCGCC' A
#
# COMPACT_ATOMS: atom_id res chain seq x y z
N MET A 1 1.68 17.94 -19.32
CA MET A 1 2.08 18.66 -18.09
C MET A 1 2.50 17.61 -17.07
N GLY A 2 3.76 17.62 -16.64
CA GLY A 2 4.46 16.48 -16.05
C GLY A 2 3.90 16.00 -14.71
N LYS A 3 3.64 14.69 -14.60
CA LYS A 3 3.69 14.00 -13.32
C LYS A 3 5.16 13.81 -13.00
N SER A 4 5.71 14.71 -12.19
CA SER A 4 6.90 14.37 -11.43
C SER A 4 6.49 13.16 -10.58
N ASN A 5 6.97 11.97 -10.99
CA ASN A 5 6.72 10.71 -10.32
C ASN A 5 7.52 10.68 -9.01
N ASN A 6 7.17 11.57 -8.07
CA ASN A 6 7.68 11.56 -6.71
C ASN A 6 6.88 10.54 -5.90
N ASP A 7 6.55 9.38 -6.48
CA ASP A 7 6.08 8.25 -5.71
C ASP A 7 7.33 7.64 -5.08
N PRO A 8 7.61 7.86 -3.77
CA PRO A 8 8.78 7.27 -3.12
C PRO A 8 8.78 5.75 -3.19
N LEU A 9 7.68 5.09 -3.53
CA LEU A 9 7.58 3.64 -3.70
C LEU A 9 7.75 3.19 -5.17
N ASP A 10 7.51 4.05 -6.15
CA ASP A 10 7.57 3.75 -7.60
C ASP A 10 6.84 2.43 -7.96
N LEU A 11 5.60 2.28 -7.50
CA LEU A 11 4.86 1.01 -7.55
C LEU A 11 4.25 0.69 -8.92
N GLY A 12 4.49 1.52 -9.93
CA GLY A 12 3.86 1.40 -11.24
C GLY A 12 2.32 1.30 -11.17
N PRO A 13 1.66 0.77 -12.20
CA PRO A 13 0.20 0.66 -12.26
C PRO A 13 -0.38 -0.61 -11.60
N ARG A 14 0.45 -1.53 -11.11
CA ARG A 14 0.00 -2.82 -10.54
C ARG A 14 -0.70 -2.63 -9.18
N LEU A 15 -1.63 -3.53 -8.88
CA LEU A 15 -2.21 -3.71 -7.54
C LEU A 15 -1.50 -4.84 -6.77
N TYR A 16 -1.37 -4.68 -5.46
CA TYR A 16 -0.62 -5.54 -4.55
C TYR A 16 -1.56 -6.15 -3.51
N THR A 17 -1.34 -7.40 -3.08
CA THR A 17 -1.90 -7.83 -1.79
C THR A 17 -1.23 -7.06 -0.66
N ILE A 18 -1.83 -7.07 0.53
CA ILE A 18 -1.25 -6.40 1.70
C ILE A 18 0.15 -6.95 2.04
N GLU A 19 0.33 -8.27 1.89
CA GLU A 19 1.60 -8.95 2.10
C GLU A 19 2.64 -8.59 1.02
N GLU A 20 2.25 -8.61 -0.27
CA GLU A 20 3.14 -8.19 -1.37
C GLU A 20 3.60 -6.74 -1.18
N PHE A 21 2.69 -5.85 -0.77
CA PHE A 21 3.01 -4.45 -0.49
C PHE A 21 3.98 -4.31 0.68
N GLY A 22 3.78 -5.07 1.76
CA GLY A 22 4.68 -5.12 2.91
C GLY A 22 6.09 -5.55 2.55
N SER A 23 6.22 -6.60 1.73
CA SER A 23 7.52 -7.06 1.23
C SER A 23 8.22 -5.98 0.40
N VAL A 24 7.50 -5.22 -0.43
CA VAL A 24 8.06 -4.09 -1.18
C VAL A 24 8.59 -3.00 -0.23
N LEU A 25 7.82 -2.64 0.80
CA LEU A 25 8.27 -1.66 1.80
C LEU A 25 9.55 -2.12 2.51
N ARG A 26 9.58 -3.38 2.94
CA ARG A 26 10.76 -3.97 3.60
C ARG A 26 11.98 -3.97 2.69
N ASN A 27 11.82 -4.34 1.42
CA ASN A 27 12.93 -4.32 0.47
C ASN A 27 13.43 -2.90 0.18
N LYS A 28 12.54 -1.89 0.23
CA LYS A 28 12.88 -0.51 -0.12
C LYS A 28 13.45 0.30 1.05
N PHE A 29 12.92 0.12 2.25
CA PHE A 29 13.29 0.92 3.44
C PHE A 29 13.94 0.09 4.56
N GLY A 30 14.05 -1.22 4.37
CA GLY A 30 14.36 -2.13 5.46
C GLY A 30 13.17 -2.29 6.42
N GLY A 31 13.41 -2.96 7.53
CA GLY A 31 12.41 -3.14 8.57
C GLY A 31 12.87 -4.16 9.59
N ASN A 32 12.29 -4.11 10.78
CA ASN A 32 12.57 -5.10 11.81
C ASN A 32 12.02 -6.46 11.38
N ASN A 33 12.85 -7.50 11.30
CA ASN A 33 12.45 -8.86 10.91
C ASN A 33 11.43 -9.51 11.87
N TYR A 34 11.22 -8.96 13.08
CA TYR A 34 10.17 -9.40 14.00
C TYR A 34 8.77 -8.88 13.63
N ILE A 35 8.66 -7.91 12.71
CA ILE A 35 7.39 -7.40 12.20
C ILE A 35 7.01 -8.17 10.93
N SER A 36 5.76 -8.63 10.79
CA SER A 36 5.34 -9.28 9.54
C SER A 36 5.21 -8.27 8.40
N ASP A 37 5.31 -8.71 7.15
CA ASP A 37 5.09 -7.84 5.98
C ASP A 37 3.68 -7.22 6.02
N ILE A 38 2.68 -8.00 6.45
CA ILE A 38 1.30 -7.51 6.64
C ILE A 38 1.26 -6.35 7.64
N MET A 39 1.86 -6.53 8.82
CA MET A 39 1.85 -5.49 9.87
C MET A 39 2.62 -4.25 9.45
N LEU A 40 3.74 -4.41 8.74
CA LEU A 40 4.50 -3.30 8.18
C LEU A 40 3.65 -2.51 7.17
N ALA A 41 2.93 -3.20 6.28
CA ALA A 41 2.04 -2.59 5.31
C ALA A 41 0.88 -1.84 5.98
N GLU A 42 0.24 -2.42 6.99
CA GLU A 42 -0.85 -1.78 7.72
C GLU A 42 -0.40 -0.50 8.44
N ILE A 43 0.73 -0.53 9.14
CA ILE A 43 1.32 0.66 9.80
C ILE A 43 1.64 1.74 8.77
N PHE A 44 2.21 1.35 7.63
CA PHE A 44 2.53 2.29 6.56
C PHE A 44 1.28 2.92 5.97
N LEU A 45 0.26 2.13 5.65
CA LEU A 45 -1.01 2.62 5.07
C LEU A 45 -1.79 3.49 6.05
N ALA A 46 -1.68 3.25 7.36
CA ALA A 46 -2.27 4.12 8.37
C ALA A 46 -1.67 5.54 8.34
N LYS A 47 -0.40 5.68 7.98
CA LYS A 47 0.29 6.97 7.82
C LYS A 47 0.17 7.54 6.40
N HIS A 48 0.12 6.68 5.40
CA HIS A 48 0.12 7.01 3.97
C HIS A 48 -1.09 6.38 3.28
N SER A 49 -2.28 6.86 3.66
CA SER A 49 -3.56 6.34 3.19
C SER A 49 -3.76 6.45 1.68
N ASN A 50 -3.02 7.34 1.00
CA ASN A 50 -3.03 7.47 -0.45
C ASN A 50 -2.61 6.18 -1.18
N TYR A 51 -1.78 5.32 -0.57
CA TYR A 51 -1.39 4.04 -1.15
C TYR A 51 -2.43 2.93 -1.01
N SER A 52 -3.52 3.16 -0.26
CA SER A 52 -4.62 2.19 -0.14
C SER A 52 -5.23 1.81 -1.49
N CYS A 53 -5.21 2.72 -2.47
CA CYS A 53 -5.67 2.44 -3.84
C CYS A 53 -4.81 1.42 -4.60
N LYS A 54 -3.58 1.17 -4.14
CA LYS A 54 -2.67 0.16 -4.70
C LYS A 54 -2.91 -1.23 -4.11
N ILE A 55 -3.77 -1.36 -3.10
CA ILE A 55 -4.05 -2.64 -2.45
C ILE A 55 -5.23 -3.34 -3.13
N LYS A 56 -5.05 -4.61 -3.49
CA LYS A 56 -6.10 -5.50 -3.97
C LYS A 56 -7.16 -5.62 -2.89
N LYS A 57 -8.36 -5.09 -3.17
CA LYS A 57 -9.52 -5.31 -2.31
C LYS A 57 -9.96 -6.77 -2.41
N SER A 58 -10.16 -7.42 -1.27
CA SER A 58 -10.82 -8.72 -1.22
C SER A 58 -12.20 -8.63 -1.88
N LYS A 59 -12.56 -9.60 -2.72
CA LYS A 59 -13.91 -9.67 -3.33
C LYS A 59 -15.03 -9.79 -2.28
N ASN A 60 -14.71 -10.22 -1.06
CA ASN A 60 -15.63 -10.30 0.08
C ASN A 60 -15.65 -9.03 0.94
N HIS A 61 -14.91 -7.99 0.58
CA HIS A 61 -15.01 -6.71 1.25
C HIS A 61 -16.30 -6.02 0.81
N ILE A 62 -17.40 -6.32 1.52
CA ILE A 62 -18.62 -5.53 1.49
C ILE A 62 -18.18 -4.09 1.72
N SER A 63 -18.28 -3.28 0.68
CA SER A 63 -18.02 -1.86 0.68
C SER A 63 -19.00 -1.20 1.66
N GLN A 64 -18.69 -1.21 2.96
CA GLN A 64 -19.30 -0.29 3.89
C GLN A 64 -18.77 1.11 3.53
N LYS A 65 -19.59 1.79 2.72
CA LYS A 65 -19.62 3.23 2.43
C LYS A 65 -18.31 3.85 1.91
N SER A 66 -18.36 4.19 0.61
CA SER A 66 -17.58 5.21 -0.10
C SER A 66 -16.13 5.41 0.37
N CYS A 67 -15.19 4.80 -0.34
CA CYS A 67 -13.93 5.52 -0.59
C CYS A 67 -14.32 6.78 -1.39
N GLY A 68 -14.51 7.90 -0.69
CA GLY A 68 -14.45 9.21 -1.30
C GLY A 68 -13.00 9.42 -1.74
N CYS A 69 -12.68 9.01 -2.96
CA CYS A 69 -11.50 9.53 -3.64
C CYS A 69 -11.89 10.90 -4.19
N CYS A 70 -11.39 11.97 -3.55
CA CYS A 70 -11.20 13.26 -4.19
C CYS A 70 -10.07 13.16 -5.22
#